data_AF-A0A1I5WKA7-F1
#
_entry.id   AF-A0A1I5WKA7-F1
#
_cell.length_a   1.000
_cell.length_b   1.000
_cell.length_c   1.000
_cell.angle_alpha   90.00
_cell.angle_beta   90.00
_cell.angle_gamma   90.00
#
_symmetry.space_group_name_H-M   'P 1'
#
loop_
_entity.id
_entity.type
_entity.pdbx_description
1 polymer ?
#
loop_
_entity_poly.entity_id
_entity_poly.type
_entity_poly.pdbx_seq_one_letter_code
_entity_poly.pdbx_strand_id
1 'polypeptide(L)'
;MRPPLGRLCMGSRVPPNVVLLVEDESIVLMDVEHSLEEAGFEVIGVTKGADALATFDRDPERVGALVTDIRLGNGPTGWDVSTSVKSVRGAG
;
A
#
# COMPACT_ATOMS: atom_id res chain seq x y z
N MET A 1 4.37 29.51 -35.76
CA MET A 1 3.80 30.10 -34.53
C MET A 1 3.06 28.99 -33.80
N ARG A 2 3.52 28.55 -32.62
CA ARG A 2 2.88 27.51 -31.79
C ARG A 2 2.13 28.21 -30.64
N PRO A 3 0.92 27.79 -30.25
CA PRO A 3 0.22 28.40 -29.12
C PRO A 3 0.96 28.06 -27.80
N PRO A 4 0.85 28.90 -26.76
CA PRO A 4 1.42 28.60 -25.45
C PRO A 4 0.59 27.51 -24.78
N LEU A 5 1.25 26.46 -24.29
CA LEU A 5 0.61 25.45 -23.45
C LEU A 5 0.31 26.07 -22.08
N GLY A 6 -0.89 26.63 -21.94
CA GLY A 6 -1.48 26.92 -20.65
C GLY A 6 -2.23 25.69 -20.14
N ARG A 7 -1.65 24.98 -19.16
CA ARG A 7 -2.44 24.33 -18.12
C ARG A 7 -1.61 24.13 -16.87
N LEU A 8 -2.03 24.80 -15.79
CA LEU A 8 -1.67 24.44 -14.42
C LEU A 8 -2.03 22.96 -14.18
N CYS A 9 -1.06 22.13 -13.85
CA CYS A 9 -1.32 20.91 -13.08
C CYS A 9 -1.12 21.30 -11.60
N MET A 10 -2.23 21.51 -10.91
CA MET A 10 -2.30 21.63 -9.46
C MET A 10 -1.55 20.46 -8.81
N GLY A 11 -0.76 20.75 -7.78
CA GLY A 11 0.10 19.84 -7.01
C GLY A 11 -0.10 18.35 -7.24
N SER A 12 0.74 17.74 -8.08
CA SER A 12 0.93 16.30 -8.04
C SER A 12 1.67 15.96 -6.75
N ARG A 13 0.92 15.72 -5.66
CA ARG A 13 1.48 15.03 -4.50
C ARG A 13 1.89 13.66 -5.03
N VAL A 14 3.21 13.46 -5.21
CA VAL A 14 3.74 12.14 -5.53
C VAL A 14 3.25 11.24 -4.41
N PRO A 15 2.42 10.23 -4.69
CA PRO A 15 1.97 9.33 -3.64
C PRO A 15 3.21 8.73 -2.99
N PRO A 16 3.20 8.52 -1.67
CA PRO A 16 4.37 7.97 -1.00
C PRO A 16 4.76 6.64 -1.62
N ASN A 17 6.06 6.41 -1.75
CA ASN A 17 6.60 5.22 -2.44
C ASN A 17 6.52 3.95 -1.59
N VAL A 18 5.81 3.96 -0.47
CA VAL A 18 5.74 2.85 0.47
C VAL A 18 4.54 1.96 0.14
N VAL A 19 4.79 0.67 -0.05
CA VAL A 19 3.77 -0.37 -0.25
C VAL A 19 3.69 -1.23 1.01
N LEU A 20 2.50 -1.31 1.60
CA LEU A 20 2.22 -2.31 2.64
C LEU A 20 1.85 -3.62 1.94
N LEU A 21 2.68 -4.65 2.11
CA LEU A 21 2.49 -5.98 1.52
C LEU A 21 2.06 -6.97 2.61
N VAL A 22 0.95 -7.67 2.39
CA VAL A 22 0.37 -8.62 3.33
C VAL A 22 0.22 -9.98 2.66
N GLU A 23 1.03 -10.96 3.08
CA GLU A 23 1.10 -12.28 2.45
C GLU A 23 1.48 -13.33 3.50
N ASP A 24 0.65 -14.35 3.69
CA ASP A 24 0.83 -15.31 4.79
C ASP A 24 1.90 -16.38 4.50
N GLU A 25 2.22 -16.57 3.22
CA GLU A 25 3.32 -17.44 2.81
C GLU A 25 4.63 -16.65 2.65
N SER A 26 5.58 -16.88 3.57
CA SER A 26 6.85 -16.12 3.61
C SER A 26 7.66 -16.16 2.32
N ILE A 27 7.60 -17.26 1.55
CA ILE A 27 8.33 -17.39 0.29
C ILE A 27 7.75 -16.45 -0.77
N VAL A 28 6.42 -16.40 -0.88
CA VAL A 28 5.73 -15.49 -1.80
C VAL A 28 5.93 -14.04 -1.36
N LEU A 29 5.86 -13.77 -0.05
CA LEU A 29 6.11 -12.44 0.50
C LEU A 29 7.49 -11.92 0.06
N MET A 30 8.54 -12.72 0.22
CA MET A 30 9.90 -12.34 -0.18
C MET A 30 10.03 -12.08 -1.69
N ASP A 31 9.37 -12.90 -2.52
CA ASP A 31 9.42 -12.77 -3.99
C ASP A 31 8.73 -11.47 -4.47
N VAL A 32 7.55 -11.19 -3.92
CA VAL A 32 6.78 -9.99 -4.24
C VAL A 32 7.45 -8.74 -3.67
N GLU A 33 7.98 -8.81 -2.45
CA GLU A 33 8.75 -7.73 -1.82
C GLU A 33 9.95 -7.36 -2.71
N HIS A 34 10.77 -8.33 -3.11
CA HIS A 34 11.91 -8.09 -3.98
C HIS A 34 11.50 -7.44 -5.31
N SER A 35 10.44 -7.95 -5.94
CA SER A 35 9.93 -7.42 -7.20
C SER A 35 9.46 -5.95 -7.09
N LEU A 36 8.86 -5.58 -5.96
CA LEU A 36 8.43 -4.20 -5.68
C LEU A 36 9.62 -3.29 -5.37
N GLU A 37 10.61 -3.78 -4.63
CA GLU A 37 11.85 -3.04 -4.35
C GLU A 37 12.65 -2.77 -5.64
N GLU A 38 12.77 -3.75 -6.54
CA GLU A 38 13.40 -3.58 -7.86
C GLU A 38 12.66 -2.56 -8.73
N ALA A 39 11.35 -2.41 -8.56
CA ALA A 39 10.55 -1.38 -9.22
C ALA A 39 10.69 0.02 -8.58
N GLY A 40 11.45 0.14 -7.47
CA GLY A 40 11.76 1.40 -6.79
C GLY A 40 10.81 1.78 -5.66
N PHE A 41 9.99 0.85 -5.18
CA PHE A 41 9.15 1.06 -4.00
C PHE A 41 9.90 0.72 -2.71
N GLU A 42 9.52 1.39 -1.62
CA GLU A 42 9.82 0.91 -0.27
C GLU A 42 8.73 -0.09 0.13
N VAL A 43 9.08 -1.24 0.69
CA VAL A 43 8.08 -2.26 1.07
C VAL A 43 8.07 -2.41 2.59
N ILE A 44 6.86 -2.55 3.15
CA ILE A 44 6.66 -3.03 4.51
C ILE A 44 5.93 -4.36 4.40
N GLY A 45 6.68 -5.47 4.47
CA GLY A 45 6.14 -6.82 4.43
C GLY A 45 5.65 -7.30 5.80
N VAL A 46 4.44 -7.86 5.86
CA VAL A 46 3.88 -8.53 7.04
C VAL A 46 3.13 -9.81 6.63
N THR A 47 3.10 -10.81 7.52
CA THR A 47 2.48 -12.11 7.20
C THR A 47 1.06 -12.31 7.71
N LYS A 48 0.49 -11.30 8.37
CA LYS A 48 -0.83 -11.39 8.99
C LYS A 48 -1.61 -10.11 8.82
N GLY A 49 -2.92 -10.25 8.62
CA GLY A 49 -3.82 -9.09 8.50
C GLY A 49 -3.83 -8.20 9.74
N ALA A 50 -3.69 -8.78 10.94
CA ALA A 50 -3.64 -8.00 12.18
C ALA A 50 -2.38 -7.10 12.26
N ASP A 51 -1.24 -7.63 11.83
CA ASP A 51 0.02 -6.88 11.80
C ASP A 51 -0.03 -5.78 10.72
N ALA A 52 -0.73 -6.03 9.62
CA ALA A 52 -0.98 -5.04 8.57
C ALA A 52 -1.79 -3.85 9.09
N LEU A 53 -2.89 -4.10 9.81
CA LEU A 53 -3.70 -3.05 10.41
C LEU A 53 -2.89 -2.24 11.44
N ALA A 54 -2.18 -2.93 12.34
CA ALA A 54 -1.35 -2.25 13.34
C ALA A 54 -0.22 -1.43 12.72
N THR A 55 0.34 -1.89 11.60
CA THR A 55 1.37 -1.17 10.84
C THR A 55 0.78 0.07 10.15
N PHE A 56 -0.38 -0.07 9.51
CA PHE A 56 -1.06 1.03 8.84
C PHE A 56 -1.50 2.12 9.82
N ASP A 57 -2.08 1.74 10.96
CA ASP A 57 -2.61 2.67 11.96
C ASP A 57 -1.52 3.55 12.61
N ARG A 58 -0.25 3.11 12.60
CA ARG A 58 0.87 3.90 13.14
C ARG A 58 1.19 5.12 12.29
N ASP A 59 1.11 5.00 10.98
CA ASP A 59 1.38 6.09 10.04
C ASP A 59 0.63 5.87 8.70
N PRO A 60 -0.68 6.18 8.67
CA PRO A 60 -1.50 5.98 7.47
C PRO A 60 -1.06 6.81 6.26
N GLU A 61 -0.44 7.97 6.52
CA GLU A 61 0.03 8.89 5.48
C GLU A 61 1.28 8.41 4.79
N ARG A 62 2.14 7.64 5.48
CA ARG A 62 3.35 7.07 4.89
C ARG A 62 3.06 5.97 3.88
N VAL A 63 2.01 5.17 4.08
CA VAL A 63 1.66 4.11 3.12
C VAL A 63 1.09 4.76 1.87
N GLY A 64 1.55 4.39 0.68
CA GLY A 64 1.00 4.85 -0.60
C GLY A 64 -0.01 3.86 -1.18
N ALA A 65 0.31 2.57 -1.08
CA ALA A 65 -0.50 1.48 -1.61
C ALA A 65 -0.55 0.28 -0.64
N LEU A 66 -1.59 -0.53 -0.79
CA LEU A 66 -1.76 -1.81 -0.10
C LEU A 66 -1.80 -2.93 -1.15
N VAL A 67 -0.97 -3.95 -0.96
CA VAL A 67 -1.03 -5.23 -1.66
C VAL A 67 -1.29 -6.30 -0.62
N THR A 68 -2.31 -7.12 -0.82
CA THR A 68 -2.71 -8.13 0.17
C THR A 68 -3.18 -9.38 -0.55
N ASP A 69 -2.79 -10.55 -0.07
CA ASP A 69 -3.52 -11.76 -0.36
C ASP A 69 -4.89 -11.73 0.35
N ILE A 70 -5.86 -12.42 -0.22
CA ILE A 70 -7.23 -12.52 0.31
C ILE A 70 -7.26 -13.43 1.54
N ARG A 71 -6.51 -14.54 1.54
CA ARG A 71 -6.61 -15.61 2.54
C ARG A 71 -5.40 -15.61 3.48
N LEU A 72 -5.40 -14.70 4.43
CA LEU A 72 -4.31 -14.52 5.41
C LEU A 72 -4.37 -15.48 6.62
N GLY A 73 -4.95 -16.67 6.44
CA GLY A 73 -5.16 -17.63 7.52
C GLY A 73 -6.02 -17.11 8.68
N ASN A 74 -5.45 -17.10 9.89
CA ASN A 74 -6.17 -16.73 11.12
C ASN A 74 -6.19 -15.21 11.33
N GLY A 75 -7.38 -14.65 11.57
CA GLY A 75 -7.58 -13.23 11.86
C GLY A 75 -8.23 -12.48 10.69
N PRO A 76 -7.95 -11.17 10.52
CA PRO A 76 -8.52 -10.38 9.44
C PRO A 76 -8.10 -10.92 8.06
N THR A 77 -9.06 -11.05 7.16
CA THR A 77 -8.81 -11.38 5.76
C THR A 77 -8.25 -10.18 5.00
N GLY A 78 -7.72 -10.38 3.78
CA GLY A 78 -7.28 -9.26 2.94
C GLY A 78 -8.40 -8.26 2.64
N TRP A 79 -9.65 -8.72 2.57
CA TRP A 79 -10.81 -7.85 2.39
C TRP A 79 -11.04 -6.96 3.61
N ASP A 80 -10.93 -7.50 4.82
CA ASP A 80 -11.08 -6.75 6.07
C ASP A 80 -10.00 -5.67 6.19
N VAL A 81 -8.76 -6.03 5.85
CA VAL A 81 -7.63 -5.07 5.80
C VAL A 81 -7.92 -3.97 4.78
N SER A 82 -8.32 -4.32 3.56
CA SER A 82 -8.62 -3.34 2.51
C SER A 82 -9.77 -2.40 2.88
N THR A 83 -10.79 -2.90 3.57
CA THR A 83 -11.95 -2.14 4.00
C THR A 83 -11.57 -1.14 5.08
N SER A 84 -10.75 -1.57 6.05
CA SER A 84 -10.25 -0.72 7.13
C SER A 84 -9.39 0.42 6.58
N VAL A 85 -8.43 0.11 5.70
CA VAL A 85 -7.58 1.11 5.04
C VAL A 85 -8.40 2.13 4.25
N LYS A 86 -9.43 1.68 3.50
CA LYS A 86 -10.32 2.57 2.75
C LYS A 86 -11.13 3.48 3.67
N SER A 87 -11.62 2.97 4.80
CA SER A 87 -12.37 3.76 5.77
C SER A 87 -11.55 4.92 6.34
N VAL A 88 -10.26 4.70 6.59
CA VAL A 88 -9.35 5.75 7.11
C VAL A 88 -9.03 6.78 6.03
N ARG A 89 -8.78 6.35 4.78
CA ARG A 89 -8.44 7.27 3.67
C ARG A 89 -9.61 8.01 3.06
N GLY A 90 -10.80 7.41 3.05
CA GLY A 90 -12.02 8.01 2.49
C GLY A 90 -12.72 9.00 3.42
N ALA A 91 -12.23 9.17 4.65
CA ALA A 91 -12.77 10.10 5.63
C ALA A 91 -12.10 11.49 5.61
N GLY A 92 -11.25 11.77 4.62
CA GLY A 92 -10.51 13.03 4.45
C GLY A 92 -10.87 13.80 3.19
#